data_AF-A0A499UNZ0-F1
#
_entry.id   AF-A0A499UNZ0-F1
#
_cell.length_a   1.000
_cell.length_b   1.000
_cell.length_c   1.000
_cell.angle_alpha   90.00
_cell.angle_beta   90.00
_cell.angle_gamma   90.00
#
_symmetry.space_group_name_H-M   'P 1'
#
loop_
_entity.id
_entity.type
_entity.pdbx_description
1 polymer ?
#
loop_
_entity_poly.entity_id
_entity_poly.type
_entity_poly.pdbx_seq_one_letter_code
_entity_poly.pdbx_strand_id
1 'polypeptide(L)'
;MDSSTEPVPRTRVTARLRALRFDAGSLALNLVATLGRRSSTPIERLGTLDRLREWCDGVGLRLHDEAVTEELLTELWTLREAAYDVVAAVVDGRSPSDVSVALLNDRARPAPPQPLLIATGTGVGVDGADRPCPGGSCSRSSSATS
;
A
#
# COMPACT_ATOMS: atom_id res chain seq x y z
N MET A 1 12.98 -37.58 30.52
CA MET A 1 12.96 -36.27 29.86
C MET A 1 12.15 -36.46 28.60
N ASP A 2 10.85 -36.15 28.68
CA ASP A 2 9.94 -36.24 27.55
C ASP A 2 10.08 -34.96 26.73
N SER A 3 10.64 -35.08 25.53
CA SER A 3 10.75 -33.98 24.58
C SER A 3 9.38 -33.77 23.95
N SER A 4 8.51 -33.00 24.61
CA SER A 4 7.26 -32.53 24.03
C SER A 4 7.59 -31.64 22.83
N THR A 5 7.60 -32.24 21.65
CA THR A 5 7.65 -31.51 20.39
C THR A 5 6.28 -30.88 20.21
N GLU A 6 6.15 -29.59 20.52
CA GLU A 6 4.91 -28.87 20.24
C GLU A 6 4.58 -29.03 18.74
N PRO A 7 3.38 -29.52 18.39
CA PRO A 7 3.00 -29.68 17.01
C PRO A 7 2.85 -28.30 16.37
N VAL A 8 3.78 -27.95 15.47
CA VAL A 8 3.68 -26.73 14.66
C VAL A 8 2.31 -26.73 13.95
N PRO A 9 1.43 -25.76 14.22
CA PRO A 9 0.09 -25.76 13.66
C PRO A 9 0.19 -25.69 12.14
N ARG A 10 -0.19 -26.78 11.47
CA ARG A 10 -0.21 -26.85 10.02
C ARG A 10 -1.36 -25.97 9.53
N THR A 11 -1.04 -24.76 9.08
CA THR A 11 -2.01 -23.84 8.49
C THR A 11 -2.76 -24.57 7.37
N ARG A 12 -4.10 -24.62 7.46
CA ARG A 12 -4.94 -25.24 6.43
C ARG A 12 -4.62 -24.64 5.06
N VAL A 13 -4.63 -25.46 4.01
CA VAL A 13 -4.33 -25.02 2.63
C VAL A 13 -5.21 -23.84 2.21
N THR A 14 -6.47 -23.83 2.61
CA THR A 14 -7.42 -22.73 2.36
C THR A 14 -7.07 -21.42 3.09
N ALA A 15 -6.39 -21.49 4.23
CA ALA A 15 -5.87 -20.33 4.94
C ALA A 15 -4.58 -19.82 4.28
N ARG A 16 -3.70 -20.73 3.83
CA ARG A 16 -2.48 -20.35 3.08
C ARG A 16 -2.80 -19.63 1.77
N LEU A 17 -3.90 -19.99 1.10
CA LEU A 17 -4.36 -19.29 -0.11
C LEU A 17 -4.78 -17.83 0.14
N ARG A 18 -5.22 -17.51 1.36
CA ARG A 18 -5.63 -16.16 1.79
C ARG A 18 -4.51 -15.33 2.42
N ALA A 19 -3.34 -15.92 2.60
CA ALA A 19 -2.18 -15.22 3.15
C ALA A 19 -1.69 -14.12 2.19
N LEU A 20 -1.31 -12.97 2.75
CA LEU A 20 -0.70 -11.86 2.02
C LEU A 20 0.62 -12.31 1.37
N ARG A 21 0.93 -11.70 0.22
CA ARG A 21 2.10 -12.03 -0.59
C ARG A 21 2.96 -10.78 -0.78
N PHE A 22 4.27 -10.98 -0.66
CA PHE A 22 5.27 -9.91 -0.74
C PHE A 22 6.44 -10.26 -1.68
N ASP A 23 6.26 -11.31 -2.48
CA ASP A 23 7.29 -11.96 -3.29
C ASP A 23 7.28 -11.53 -4.77
N ALA A 24 6.52 -10.49 -5.13
CA ALA A 24 6.35 -10.08 -6.53
C ALA A 24 7.42 -9.09 -7.04
N GLY A 25 8.45 -8.80 -6.25
CA GLY A 25 9.62 -8.02 -6.66
C GLY A 25 9.43 -6.49 -6.72
N SER A 26 8.20 -5.98 -6.57
CA SER A 26 7.92 -4.56 -6.39
C SER A 26 6.67 -4.34 -5.55
N LEU A 27 6.54 -3.16 -4.93
CA LEU A 27 5.37 -2.78 -4.14
C LEU A 27 4.07 -2.82 -4.95
N ALA A 28 4.10 -2.30 -6.19
CA ALA A 28 2.95 -2.30 -7.09
C ALA A 28 2.49 -3.74 -7.42
N LEU A 29 3.42 -4.65 -7.69
CA LEU A 29 3.09 -6.05 -7.97
C LEU A 29 2.63 -6.81 -6.72
N ASN A 30 3.15 -6.45 -5.54
CA ASN A 30 2.66 -6.97 -4.26
C ASN A 30 1.21 -6.52 -4.00
N LEU A 31 0.84 -5.29 -4.38
CA LEU A 31 -0.55 -4.83 -4.33
C LEU A 31 -1.44 -5.63 -5.29
N VAL A 32 -1.01 -5.84 -6.54
CA VAL A 32 -1.74 -6.68 -7.52
C VAL A 32 -1.96 -8.11 -7.00
N ALA A 33 -0.97 -8.67 -6.32
CA ALA A 33 -1.02 -10.02 -5.75
C ALA A 33 -2.02 -10.17 -4.58
N THR A 34 -2.57 -9.08 -4.04
CA THR A 34 -3.62 -9.14 -3.00
C THR A 34 -4.94 -9.71 -3.52
N LEU A 35 -5.18 -9.69 -4.84
CA LEU A 35 -6.30 -10.39 -5.45
C LEU A 35 -5.78 -11.49 -6.39
N GLY A 36 -5.89 -12.74 -5.95
CA GLY A 36 -5.42 -13.90 -6.70
C GLY A 36 -6.54 -14.65 -7.43
N ARG A 37 -6.14 -15.63 -8.25
CA ARG A 37 -7.05 -16.56 -8.93
C ARG A 37 -8.13 -15.87 -9.77
N ARG A 38 -7.78 -14.72 -10.38
CA ARG A 38 -8.67 -13.87 -11.19
C ARG A 38 -9.36 -14.60 -12.35
N SER A 39 -8.75 -15.64 -12.90
CA SER A 39 -9.33 -16.51 -13.95
C SER A 39 -10.27 -17.61 -13.43
N SER A 40 -10.45 -17.71 -12.11
CA SER A 40 -11.35 -18.67 -11.45
C SER A 40 -12.07 -17.96 -10.29
N THR A 41 -12.43 -18.65 -9.20
CA THR A 41 -12.95 -17.97 -8.00
C THR A 41 -11.90 -17.01 -7.43
N PRO A 42 -12.13 -15.68 -7.48
CA PRO A 42 -11.15 -14.72 -7.00
C PRO A 42 -10.93 -14.87 -5.51
N ILE A 43 -9.68 -14.71 -5.07
CA ILE A 43 -9.32 -14.72 -3.65
C ILE A 43 -8.84 -13.33 -3.28
N GLU A 44 -9.73 -12.60 -2.61
CA GLU A 44 -9.42 -11.32 -1.97
C GLU A 44 -8.62 -11.56 -0.68
N ARG A 45 -7.44 -10.92 -0.58
CA ARG A 45 -6.55 -10.99 0.59
C ARG A 45 -6.48 -9.67 1.35
N LEU A 46 -6.85 -8.58 0.70
CA LEU A 46 -6.89 -7.21 1.24
C LEU A 46 -8.36 -6.77 1.33
N GLY A 47 -9.17 -7.54 2.05
CA GLY A 47 -10.63 -7.34 2.12
C GLY A 47 -11.13 -6.54 3.32
N THR A 48 -10.26 -6.20 4.27
CA THR A 48 -10.62 -5.53 5.53
C THR A 48 -9.54 -4.55 5.96
N LEU A 49 -9.88 -3.62 6.85
CA LEU A 49 -8.92 -2.67 7.43
C LEU A 49 -7.79 -3.35 8.20
N ASP A 50 -8.06 -4.44 8.92
CA ASP A 50 -7.01 -5.20 9.61
C ASP A 50 -6.03 -5.82 8.61
N ARG A 51 -6.53 -6.31 7.48
CA ARG A 51 -5.68 -6.81 6.39
C ARG A 51 -4.88 -5.69 5.75
N LEU A 52 -5.43 -4.48 5.68
CA LEU A 52 -4.71 -3.30 5.22
C LEU A 52 -3.53 -2.97 6.14
N ARG A 53 -3.75 -2.97 7.46
CA ARG A 53 -2.67 -2.80 8.45
C ARG A 53 -1.58 -3.86 8.31
N GLU A 54 -1.98 -5.14 8.29
CA GLU A 54 -1.05 -6.26 8.10
C GLU A 54 -0.25 -6.14 6.80
N TRP A 55 -0.88 -5.69 5.72
CA TRP A 55 -0.22 -5.53 4.43
C TRP A 55 0.77 -4.37 4.44
N CYS A 56 0.37 -3.20 4.95
CA CYS A 56 1.24 -2.03 5.11
C CYS A 56 2.49 -2.39 5.92
N ASP A 57 2.30 -3.03 7.07
CA ASP A 57 3.40 -3.50 7.91
C ASP A 57 4.30 -4.50 7.16
N GLY A 58 3.71 -5.44 6.42
CA GLY A 58 4.42 -6.44 5.64
C GLY A 58 5.25 -5.86 4.48
N VAL A 59 4.84 -4.73 3.91
CA VAL A 59 5.62 -3.99 2.88
C VAL A 59 6.53 -2.91 3.48
N GLY A 60 6.55 -2.74 4.80
CA GLY A 60 7.37 -1.74 5.49
C GLY A 60 6.81 -0.32 5.44
N LEU A 61 5.52 -0.15 5.15
CA LEU A 61 4.82 1.13 5.21
C LEU A 61 4.17 1.30 6.58
N ARG A 62 4.55 2.35 7.30
CA ARG A 62 3.88 2.75 8.54
C ARG A 62 2.88 3.83 8.22
N LEU A 63 1.61 3.51 8.41
CA LEU A 63 0.52 4.47 8.36
C LEU A 63 0.16 4.88 9.78
N HIS A 64 -0.24 6.13 9.95
CA HIS A 64 -0.92 6.54 11.17
C HIS A 64 -2.28 5.83 11.27
N ASP A 65 -2.73 5.52 12.48
CA ASP A 65 -3.95 4.74 12.69
C ASP A 65 -5.19 5.43 12.09
N GLU A 66 -5.24 6.76 12.13
CA GLU A 66 -6.30 7.57 11.52
C GLU A 66 -6.32 7.53 9.99
N ALA A 67 -5.21 7.14 9.36
CA ALA A 67 -5.11 7.04 7.91
C ALA A 67 -5.66 5.71 7.37
N VAL A 68 -5.87 4.71 8.24
CA VAL A 68 -6.40 3.40 7.86
C VAL A 68 -7.93 3.46 7.81
N THR A 69 -8.47 3.88 6.67
CA THR A 69 -9.92 4.04 6.47
C THR A 69 -10.47 3.18 5.33
N GLU A 70 -11.79 3.03 5.27
CA GLU A 70 -12.48 2.31 4.19
C GLU A 70 -12.30 3.02 2.83
N GLU A 71 -12.15 4.34 2.84
CA GLU A 71 -11.84 5.12 1.65
C GLU A 71 -10.45 4.77 1.12
N LEU A 72 -9.42 4.69 2.00
CA LEU A 72 -8.09 4.26 1.60
C LEU A 72 -8.10 2.83 1.03
N LEU A 73 -8.86 1.93 1.68
CA LEU A 73 -9.01 0.56 1.20
C LEU A 73 -9.63 0.51 -0.21
N THR A 74 -10.69 1.29 -0.43
CA THR A 74 -11.34 1.41 -1.74
C THR A 74 -10.41 2.00 -2.79
N GLU A 75 -9.64 3.02 -2.44
CA GLU A 75 -8.65 3.62 -3.34
C GLU A 75 -7.53 2.65 -3.71
N LEU A 76 -7.09 1.80 -2.78
CA LEU A 76 -6.13 0.74 -3.05
C LEU A 76 -6.71 -0.33 -3.98
N TRP A 77 -7.99 -0.69 -3.84
CA TRP A 77 -8.64 -1.59 -4.80
C TRP A 77 -8.69 -0.98 -6.20
N THR A 78 -9.09 0.29 -6.32
CA THR A 78 -9.11 0.99 -7.60
C THR A 78 -7.71 1.05 -8.23
N LEU A 79 -6.69 1.39 -7.44
CA LEU A 79 -5.29 1.41 -7.89
C LEU A 79 -4.82 0.01 -8.32
N ARG A 80 -5.19 -1.02 -7.56
CA ARG A 80 -4.85 -2.42 -7.84
C ARG A 80 -5.42 -2.87 -9.18
N GLU A 81 -6.68 -2.55 -9.48
CA GLU A 81 -7.31 -2.96 -10.73
C GLU A 81 -6.70 -2.23 -11.94
N ALA A 82 -6.42 -0.94 -11.81
CA ALA A 82 -5.71 -0.18 -12.86
C ALA A 82 -4.30 -0.72 -13.12
N ALA A 83 -3.55 -1.04 -12.04
CA ALA A 83 -2.22 -1.65 -12.15
C ALA A 83 -2.28 -3.05 -12.78
N TYR A 84 -3.28 -3.86 -12.42
CA TYR A 84 -3.48 -5.18 -13.01
C TYR A 84 -3.77 -5.09 -14.50
N ASP A 85 -4.67 -4.21 -14.93
CA ASP A 85 -4.99 -4.00 -16.35
C ASP A 85 -3.73 -3.68 -17.16
N VAL A 86 -2.89 -2.76 -16.67
CA VAL A 86 -1.64 -2.38 -17.34
C VAL A 86 -0.65 -3.54 -17.40
N VAL A 87 -0.43 -4.25 -16.29
CA VAL A 87 0.48 -5.40 -16.23
C VAL A 87 -0.01 -6.53 -17.14
N ALA A 88 -1.30 -6.85 -17.11
CA ALA A 88 -1.90 -7.90 -17.92
C ALA A 88 -1.82 -7.56 -19.42
N ALA A 89 -2.11 -6.32 -19.81
CA ALA A 89 -2.00 -5.87 -21.20
C ALA A 89 -0.56 -6.01 -21.71
N VAL A 90 0.44 -5.60 -20.93
CA VAL A 90 1.86 -5.75 -21.29
C VAL A 90 2.24 -7.22 -21.45
N VAL A 91 1.84 -8.09 -20.51
CA VAL A 91 2.11 -9.54 -20.58
C VAL A 91 1.47 -10.17 -21.82
N ASP A 92 0.27 -9.74 -22.18
CA ASP A 92 -0.47 -10.27 -23.33
C ASP A 92 -0.08 -9.59 -24.66
N GLY A 93 0.86 -8.65 -24.66
CA GLY A 93 1.28 -7.91 -25.86
C GLY A 93 0.20 -6.99 -26.45
N ARG A 94 -0.72 -6.49 -25.60
CA ARG A 94 -1.83 -5.59 -25.97
C ARG A 94 -1.61 -4.20 -25.37
N SER A 95 -2.33 -3.21 -25.90
CA SER A 95 -2.39 -1.88 -25.27
C SER A 95 -3.25 -1.92 -23.99
N PRO A 96 -2.80 -1.27 -22.90
CA PRO A 96 -3.61 -1.10 -21.69
C PRO A 96 -4.76 -0.11 -21.93
N SER A 97 -5.73 -0.08 -21.02
CA SER A 97 -6.80 0.91 -21.07
C SER A 97 -6.26 2.32 -20.77
N ASP A 98 -6.67 3.30 -21.58
CA ASP A 98 -6.33 4.72 -21.37
C ASP A 98 -6.80 5.21 -19.99
N VAL A 99 -7.93 4.68 -19.48
CA VAL A 99 -8.47 5.02 -18.16
C VAL A 99 -7.54 4.54 -17.05
N SER A 100 -7.02 3.31 -17.16
CA SER A 100 -6.08 2.74 -16.19
C SER A 100 -4.77 3.53 -16.17
N VAL A 101 -4.25 3.88 -17.35
CA VAL A 101 -3.03 4.67 -17.49
C VAL A 101 -3.21 6.07 -16.91
N ALA A 102 -4.31 6.75 -17.22
CA ALA A 102 -4.62 8.07 -16.68
C ALA A 102 -4.70 8.04 -15.14
N LEU A 103 -5.40 7.04 -14.58
CA LEU A 103 -5.53 6.88 -13.13
C LEU A 103 -4.17 6.67 -12.45
N LEU A 104 -3.32 5.78 -12.98
CA LEU A 104 -1.99 5.56 -12.43
C LEU A 104 -1.14 6.83 -12.45
N ASN A 105 -1.17 7.57 -13.57
CA ASN A 105 -0.43 8.82 -13.70
C ASN A 105 -0.94 9.90 -12.75
N ASP A 106 -2.26 10.01 -12.56
CA ASP A 106 -2.85 10.96 -11.60
C ASP A 106 -2.40 10.68 -10.16
N ARG A 107 -2.31 9.40 -9.78
CA ARG A 107 -1.84 8.99 -8.44
C ARG A 107 -0.32 9.08 -8.27
N ALA A 108 0.44 8.99 -9.36
CA ALA A 108 1.88 9.21 -9.37
C ALA A 108 2.28 10.69 -9.45
N ARG A 109 1.32 11.59 -9.73
CA ARG A 109 1.57 13.02 -9.92
C ARG A 109 2.10 13.77 -8.70
N PRO A 110 1.65 13.49 -7.45
CA PRO A 110 2.23 14.12 -6.28
C PRO A 110 3.73 13.82 -6.20
N ALA A 111 4.54 14.84 -5.87
CA ALA A 111 5.97 14.66 -5.73
C ALA A 111 6.25 13.62 -4.62
N PRO A 112 7.18 12.68 -4.83
CA PRO A 112 7.54 11.72 -3.79
C PRO A 112 8.03 12.48 -2.55
N PRO A 113 7.72 11.99 -1.33
CA PRO A 113 8.18 12.61 -0.11
C PRO A 113 9.71 12.66 -0.11
N GLN A 114 10.27 13.84 0.20
CA GLN A 114 11.72 13.99 0.33
C GLN A 114 12.12 13.71 1.79
N PRO A 115 12.92 12.68 2.06
CA PRO A 115 13.38 12.40 3.41
C PRO A 115 14.36 13.49 3.85
N LEU A 116 14.05 14.15 4.96
CA LEU A 116 14.93 15.16 5.56
C LEU A 116 15.37 14.70 6.95
N LEU A 117 16.66 14.73 7.26
CA LEU A 117 17.13 14.39 8.60
C LEU A 117 16.94 15.58 9.55
N ILE A 118 16.41 15.31 10.74
CA ILE A 118 16.28 16.27 11.83
C ILE A 118 17.12 15.80 13.01
N ALA A 119 17.97 16.66 13.57
CA ALA A 119 18.64 16.37 14.84
C ALA A 119 17.63 16.46 16.00
N THR A 120 17.55 15.41 16.80
CA THR A 120 16.75 15.37 18.04
C THR A 120 17.68 15.46 19.24
N GLY A 121 17.15 15.80 20.42
CA GLY A 121 17.95 15.90 21.65
C GLY A 121 18.65 14.60 22.09
N THR A 122 18.28 13.47 21.49
CA THR A 122 18.82 12.13 21.77
C THR A 122 19.39 11.43 20.53
N GLY A 123 19.42 12.07 19.35
CA GLY A 123 19.87 11.45 18.12
C GLY A 123 19.43 12.16 16.84
N VAL A 124 19.02 11.38 15.84
CA VAL A 124 18.57 11.87 14.53
C VAL A 124 17.24 11.20 14.18
N GLY A 125 16.28 11.98 13.71
CA GLY A 125 14.99 11.53 13.16
C GLY A 125 14.83 11.94 11.70
N VAL A 126 13.69 11.60 11.10
CA VAL A 126 13.33 11.99 9.73
C VAL A 126 12.07 12.89 9.74
N ASP A 127 12.14 14.07 9.10
CA ASP A 127 11.00 14.95 8.88
C ASP A 127 9.98 14.25 7.97
N GLY A 128 8.70 14.42 8.27
CA GLY A 128 7.60 13.83 7.50
C GLY A 128 7.23 12.39 7.86
N ALA A 129 7.93 11.72 8.78
CA ALA A 129 7.52 10.41 9.29
C ALA A 129 6.36 10.47 10.33
N ASP A 130 6.00 11.67 10.78
CA ASP A 130 5.09 11.85 11.92
C ASP A 130 4.15 13.07 11.78
N ARG A 131 4.03 13.65 10.57
CA ARG A 131 3.16 14.83 10.37
C ARG A 131 1.80 14.38 9.85
N PRO A 132 0.70 14.57 10.61
CA PRO A 132 -0.63 14.44 10.05
C PRO A 132 -0.75 15.41 8.88
N CYS A 133 -1.21 14.92 7.72
CA CYS A 133 -1.52 15.76 6.56
C CYS A 133 -2.39 16.95 7.02
N PRO A 134 -1.90 18.20 7.06
CA PRO A 134 -2.73 19.31 7.45
C PRO A 134 -3.58 19.68 6.24
N GLY A 135 -4.82 19.17 6.22
CA GLY A 135 -5.91 19.79 5.48
C GLY A 135 -6.19 21.16 6.11
N GLY A 136 -5.79 22.24 5.44
CA GLY A 136 -6.06 23.59 5.91
C GLY A 136 -5.23 24.61 5.15
N SER A 137 -5.88 25.32 4.24
CA SER A 137 -5.36 26.41 3.41
C SER A 137 -4.36 27.32 4.15
N CYS A 138 -3.13 27.37 3.66
CA CYS A 138 -2.17 28.39 4.08
C CYS A 138 -2.34 29.61 3.16
N SER A 139 -3.22 30.53 3.55
CA SER A 139 -3.26 31.88 2.98
C SER A 139 -1.94 32.59 3.34
N ARG A 140 -1.09 32.85 2.35
CA ARG A 140 0.09 33.71 2.51
C ARG A 140 -0.39 35.16 2.70
N SER A 141 -0.35 35.65 3.92
CA SER A 141 -0.34 37.09 4.18
C SER A 141 1.00 37.66 3.69
N SER A 142 0.96 38.46 2.62
CA SER A 142 2.09 39.34 2.27
C SER A 142 1.94 40.64 3.03
N SER A 143 2.80 40.85 4.02
CA SER A 143 3.06 42.16 4.61
C SER A 143 3.91 42.96 3.61
N ALA A 144 3.30 43.95 2.94
CA ALA A 144 4.03 44.99 2.25
C ALA A 144 4.17 46.19 3.19
N THR A 145 5.39 46.45 3.61
CA THR A 145 5.82 47.67 4.30
C THR A 145 5.79 48.83 3.31
N SER A 146 5.11 49.92 3.65
CA SER A 146 5.44 51.30 3.24
C SER A 146 4.82 52.28 4.22
#